data_AF-A0ABD7HKP6-F1
#
_entry.id   AF-A0ABD7HKP6-F1
#
_cell.length_a   1.000
_cell.length_b   1.000
_cell.length_c   1.000
_cell.angle_alpha   90.00
_cell.angle_beta   90.00
_cell.angle_gamma   90.00
#
_symmetry.space_group_name_H-M   'P 1'
#
loop_
_entity.id
_entity.type
_entity.pdbx_description
1 polymer ?
#
loop_
_entity_poly.entity_id
_entity_poly.type
_entity_poly.pdbx_seq_one_letter_code
_entity_poly.pdbx_strand_id
1 'polypeptide(L)' 'KLAIVYLTYKLADGRVVLHGHVGDIGE' A
#
# COMPACT_ATOMS: atom_id res chain seq x y z
N LYS A 1 -3.20 -16.49 0.63
CA LYS A 1 -4.39 -15.65 0.43
C LYS A 1 -3.98 -14.46 -0.43
N LEU A 2 -4.78 -14.05 -1.41
CA LEU A 2 -4.47 -12.88 -2.24
C LEU A 2 -4.95 -11.60 -1.55
N ALA A 3 -4.17 -10.53 -1.66
CA ALA A 3 -4.56 -9.19 -1.25
C ALA A 3 -4.25 -8.18 -2.36
N ILE A 4 -5.05 -7.13 -2.43
CA ILE A 4 -4.83 -5.97 -3.31
C ILE A 4 -4.51 -4.78 -2.40
N VAL A 5 -3.43 -4.06 -2.71
CA VAL A 5 -2.98 -2.89 -1.94
C VAL A 5 -3.02 -1.64 -2.80
N TYR A 6 -3.50 -0.54 -2.23
CA TYR A 6 -3.55 0.76 -2.87
C TYR A 6 -2.45 1.63 -2.27
N LEU A 7 -1.44 1.96 -3.09
CA LEU A 7 -0.23 2.68 -2.69
C LEU A 7 -0.06 3.93 -3.53
N THR A 8 0.49 4.98 -2.92
CA THR A 8 1.02 6.14 -3.65
C THR A 8 2.53 6.20 -3.44
N TYR A 9 3.28 6.28 -4.54
CA TYR A 9 4.71 6.56 -4.52
C TYR A 9 4.96 8.06 -4.63
N LYS A 10 5.68 8.64 -3.67
CA LYS A 10 6.05 10.05 -3.67
C LYS A 10 7.41 10.22 -4.36
N LEU A 11 7.41 10.84 -5.53
CA LEU A 11 8.65 11.08 -6.28
C LEU A 11 9.64 12.00 -5.55
N ALA A 12 9.14 12.92 -4.73
CA ALA A 12 9.95 13.94 -4.07
C ALA A 12 10.88 13.38 -2.98
N ASP A 13 10.43 12.36 -2.24
CA ASP A 13 11.14 11.80 -1.09
C ASP A 13 11.26 10.27 -1.14
N GLY A 14 10.79 9.63 -2.22
CA GLY A 14 10.85 8.19 -2.44
C GLY A 14 9.98 7.37 -1.50
N ARG A 15 9.13 8.01 -0.68
CA ARG A 15 8.29 7.29 0.29
C ARG A 15 7.09 6.65 -0.39
N VAL A 16 6.71 5.48 0.12
CA VAL A 16 5.46 4.79 -0.23
C VAL A 16 4.47 4.99 0.89
N VAL A 17 3.25 5.40 0.56
CA VAL A 17 2.15 5.58 1.51
C VAL A 17 1.05 4.57 1.20
N LEU A 18 0.65 3.80 2.22
CA LEU A 18 -0.49 2.89 2.15
C LEU A 18 -1.79 3.69 2.31
N HIS A 19 -2.70 3.54 1.35
CA HIS A 19 -4.03 4.15 1.40
C HIS A 19 -5.11 3.16 1.81
N GLY A 20 -4.91 1.88 1.52
CA GLY A 20 -5.84 0.83 1.91
C GLY A 20 -5.49 -0.51 1.27
N HIS A 21 -6.22 -1.54 1.67
CA HIS A 21 -6.07 -2.88 1.11
C HIS A 21 -7.40 -3.64 1.12
N VAL A 22 -7.54 -4.59 0.20
CA VAL A 22 -8.60 -5.61 0.21
C VAL A 22 -7.93 -6.96 0.40
N GLY A 23 -8.33 -7.67 1.44
CA GLY A 23 -7.67 -8.90 1.88
C GLY A 23 -6.85 -8.69 3.15
N ASP A 24 -6.39 -9.78 3.73
CA ASP A 24 -5.59 -9.76 4.96
C ASP A 24 -4.11 -9.52 4.61
N ILE A 25 -3.49 -8.57 5.31
CA ILE A 25 -2.09 -8.18 5.14
C ILE A 25 -1.28 -8.35 6.43
N GLY A 26 -1.87 -8.88 7.50
CA GLY A 26 -1.18 -9.10 8.78
C GLY A 26 -0.83 -7.82 9.54
N GLU A 27 -1.72 -6.82 9.53
CA GLU A 27 -1.69 -5.71 10.50
C GLU A 27 -1.98 -6.22 11.92
#